data_AF-A0A8H2PVL7-F1
#
_entry.id   AF-A0A8H2PVL7-F1
#
_cell.length_a   1.000
_cell.length_b   1.000
_cell.length_c   1.000
_cell.angle_alpha   90.00
_cell.angle_beta   90.00
_cell.angle_gamma   90.00
#
_symmetry.space_group_name_H-M   'P 1'
#
loop_
_entity.id
_entity.type
_entity.pdbx_description
1 polymer ?
#
loop_
_entity_poly.entity_id
_entity_poly.type
_entity_poly.pdbx_seq_one_letter_code
_entity_poly.pdbx_strand_id
1 'polypeptide(L)'
;MEIAELVLRYLQALAWPGVAITGVFVFRRQLTSVFARITEASLFGASVKLQESAKRAATESEEIPELSDPLAKIEKVEKVKDIDAAAGSMLRSWSAIESVTEKIGHSLGLSGQEARSVPRVIRKLSASDLISREAANVAKDLQSIRNQVAHGAPGIELTQSVADDFVEAAEQLRVALVVTLGRVHIERSLMEKTPH
;
A
#
# COMPACT_ATOMS: atom_id res chain seq x y z
N MET A 1 -18.62 29.35 42.67
CA MET A 1 -19.21 29.15 41.32
C MET A 1 -18.18 28.75 40.26
N GLU A 2 -16.88 28.95 40.49
CA GLU A 2 -15.81 28.69 39.49
C GLU A 2 -15.63 27.21 39.09
N ILE A 3 -15.94 26.26 39.98
CA ILE A 3 -15.79 24.82 39.72
C ILE A 3 -16.77 24.35 38.62
N ALA A 4 -17.98 24.92 38.57
CA ALA A 4 -18.99 24.56 37.58
C ALA A 4 -18.60 25.01 36.17
N GLU A 5 -17.95 26.17 36.04
CA GLU A 5 -17.45 26.68 34.75
C GLU A 5 -16.24 25.89 34.25
N LEU A 6 -15.36 25.45 35.15
CA LEU A 6 -14.22 24.60 34.79
C LEU A 6 -14.70 23.26 34.21
N VAL A 7 -15.64 22.60 34.87
CA VAL A 7 -16.19 21.30 34.42
C VAL A 7 -16.88 21.45 33.06
N LEU A 8 -17.60 22.55 32.84
CA LEU A 8 -18.25 22.82 31.56
C LEU A 8 -17.25 22.98 30.41
N ARG A 9 -16.13 23.68 30.65
CA ARG A 9 -15.06 23.84 29.64
C ARG A 9 -14.37 22.52 29.29
N TYR A 10 -14.11 21.66 30.27
CA TYR A 10 -13.52 20.34 30.02
C TYR A 10 -14.48 19.42 29.24
N LEU A 11 -15.78 19.45 29.58
CA LEU A 11 -16.79 18.69 28.84
C LEU A 11 -16.90 19.15 27.38
N GLN A 12 -16.86 20.45 27.13
CA GLN A 12 -16.95 21.00 25.77
C GLN A 12 -15.71 20.67 24.93
N ALA A 13 -14.52 20.63 25.56
CA ALA A 13 -13.27 20.21 24.90
C ALA A 13 -13.24 18.70 24.61
N LEU A 14 -13.83 17.86 25.47
CA LEU A 14 -13.89 16.40 25.29
C LEU A 14 -15.03 15.94 24.37
N ALA A 15 -16.06 16.77 24.19
CA ALA A 15 -17.19 16.45 23.32
C ALA A 15 -16.76 16.22 21.88
N TRP A 16 -15.85 17.04 21.33
CA TRP A 16 -15.44 16.91 19.93
C TRP A 16 -14.61 15.64 19.65
N PRO A 17 -13.58 15.32 20.45
CA PRO A 17 -12.88 14.03 20.35
C PRO A 17 -13.84 12.84 20.52
N GLY A 18 -14.79 12.92 21.45
CA GLY A 18 -15.77 11.85 21.68
C GLY A 18 -16.65 11.60 20.45
N VAL A 19 -17.17 12.65 19.84
CA VAL A 19 -17.99 12.55 18.62
C VAL A 19 -17.16 12.08 17.42
N ALA A 20 -15.92 12.57 17.27
CA ALA A 20 -15.02 12.15 16.20
C ALA A 20 -14.67 10.65 16.30
N ILE A 21 -14.30 10.18 17.50
CA ILE A 21 -13.99 8.77 17.76
C ILE A 21 -15.23 7.92 17.50
N THR A 22 -16.40 8.32 18.01
CA THR A 22 -17.66 7.59 17.81
C THR A 22 -18.03 7.51 16.33
N GLY A 23 -17.89 8.62 15.59
CA GLY A 23 -18.11 8.66 14.15
C GLY A 23 -17.20 7.69 13.39
N VAL A 24 -15.90 7.74 13.66
CA VAL A 24 -14.93 6.79 13.08
C VAL A 24 -15.29 5.35 13.44
N PHE A 25 -15.70 5.08 14.68
CA PHE A 25 -16.00 3.72 15.14
C PHE A 25 -17.28 3.12 14.57
N VAL A 26 -18.27 3.95 14.23
CA VAL A 26 -19.51 3.53 13.55
C VAL A 26 -19.26 3.34 12.06
N PHE A 27 -18.57 4.29 11.42
CA PHE A 27 -18.33 4.27 9.98
C PHE A 27 -17.23 3.32 9.53
N ARG A 28 -16.28 2.93 10.40
CA ARG A 28 -15.20 1.99 10.05
C ARG A 28 -15.74 0.71 9.39
N ARG A 29 -16.83 0.13 9.90
CA ARG A 29 -17.41 -1.10 9.37
C ARG A 29 -17.99 -0.95 7.95
N GLN A 30 -18.55 0.22 7.64
CA GLN A 30 -19.16 0.49 6.34
C GLN A 30 -18.09 0.89 5.31
N LEU A 31 -17.11 1.69 5.72
CA LEU A 31 -15.97 2.10 4.89
C LEU A 31 -15.13 0.90 4.43
N THR A 32 -14.86 -0.06 5.32
CA THR A 32 -14.09 -1.26 4.92
C THR A 32 -14.74 -2.02 3.77
N SER A 33 -16.07 -2.14 3.77
CA SER A 33 -16.80 -2.91 2.75
C SER A 33 -16.83 -2.24 1.37
N VAL A 34 -16.90 -0.91 1.32
CA VAL A 34 -16.91 -0.14 0.06
C VAL A 34 -15.50 -0.01 -0.52
N PHE A 35 -14.51 0.21 0.33
CA PHE A 35 -13.11 0.22 -0.09
C PHE A 35 -12.65 -1.15 -0.56
N ALA A 36 -13.08 -2.25 0.09
CA ALA A 36 -12.78 -3.60 -0.35
C ALA A 36 -13.23 -3.84 -1.79
N ARG A 37 -14.45 -3.44 -2.16
CA ARG A 37 -15.00 -3.66 -3.52
C ARG A 37 -14.27 -2.88 -4.61
N ILE A 38 -13.88 -1.63 -4.33
CA ILE A 38 -13.15 -0.80 -5.30
C ILE A 38 -11.70 -1.30 -5.45
N THR A 39 -11.09 -1.73 -4.34
CA THR A 39 -9.74 -2.32 -4.34
C THR A 39 -9.72 -3.66 -5.07
N GLU A 40 -10.71 -4.53 -4.84
CA GLU A 40 -10.84 -5.84 -5.49
C GLU A 40 -11.04 -5.73 -7.01
N ALA A 41 -11.86 -4.78 -7.47
CA ALA A 41 -12.06 -4.54 -8.91
C ALA A 41 -10.79 -4.02 -9.62
N SER A 42 -10.03 -3.12 -8.98
CA SER A 42 -8.76 -2.61 -9.52
C SER A 42 -7.65 -3.67 -9.49
N LEU A 43 -7.64 -4.55 -8.48
CA LEU A 43 -6.70 -5.67 -8.32
C LEU A 43 -6.94 -6.78 -9.35
N PHE A 44 -8.21 -7.12 -9.63
CA PHE A 44 -8.54 -8.15 -10.62
C PHE A 44 -8.15 -7.71 -12.04
N GLY A 45 -8.42 -6.45 -12.42
CA GLY A 45 -8.04 -5.93 -13.73
C GLY A 45 -6.52 -5.87 -13.97
N ALA A 46 -5.73 -5.57 -12.94
CA ALA A 46 -4.27 -5.50 -13.04
C ALA A 46 -3.62 -6.90 -13.08
N SER A 47 -4.09 -7.83 -12.24
CA SER A 47 -3.60 -9.21 -12.20
C SER A 47 -3.93 -9.98 -13.49
N VAL A 48 -5.10 -9.76 -14.08
CA VAL A 48 -5.48 -10.33 -15.38
C VAL A 48 -4.56 -9.84 -16.50
N LYS A 49 -4.23 -8.53 -16.54
CA LYS A 49 -3.28 -7.99 -17.55
C LYS A 49 -1.88 -8.57 -17.38
N LEU A 50 -1.42 -8.74 -16.15
CA LEU A 50 -0.09 -9.30 -15.85
C LEU A 50 -0.02 -10.79 -16.19
N GLN A 51 -1.07 -11.55 -15.90
CA GLN A 51 -1.19 -12.96 -16.25
C GLN A 51 -1.26 -13.15 -17.77
N GLU A 52 -1.93 -12.25 -18.50
CA GLU A 52 -1.96 -12.26 -19.97
C GLU A 52 -0.58 -11.91 -20.57
N SER A 53 0.12 -10.92 -20.03
CA SER A 53 1.49 -10.58 -20.44
C SER A 53 2.49 -11.70 -20.13
N ALA A 54 2.37 -12.35 -18.97
CA ALA A 54 3.21 -13.49 -18.59
C ALA A 54 2.91 -14.72 -19.46
N LYS A 55 1.65 -14.95 -19.81
CA LYS A 55 1.26 -16.05 -20.72
C LYS A 55 1.78 -15.83 -22.14
N ARG A 56 1.74 -14.60 -22.64
CA ARG A 56 2.34 -14.23 -23.95
C ARG A 56 3.85 -14.44 -23.94
N ALA A 57 4.55 -13.97 -22.90
CA ALA A 57 5.99 -14.20 -22.76
C ALA A 57 6.36 -15.69 -22.62
N ALA A 58 5.52 -16.49 -21.95
CA ALA A 58 5.71 -17.94 -21.86
C ALA A 58 5.52 -18.64 -23.20
N THR A 59 4.50 -18.25 -23.99
CA THR A 59 4.27 -18.80 -25.34
C THR A 59 5.38 -18.38 -26.32
N GLU A 60 5.87 -17.14 -26.24
CA GLU A 60 7.02 -16.68 -27.03
C GLU A 60 8.34 -17.37 -26.63
N SER A 61 8.48 -17.77 -25.37
CA SER A 61 9.64 -18.54 -24.88
C SER A 61 9.61 -20.02 -25.29
N GLU A 62 8.45 -20.56 -25.66
CA GLU A 62 8.26 -21.96 -26.08
C GLU A 62 8.76 -22.19 -27.52
N GLU A 63 8.99 -21.12 -28.28
CA GLU A 63 9.53 -21.16 -29.65
C GLU A 63 11.08 -21.05 -29.69
N ILE A 64 11.74 -20.97 -28.53
CA ILE A 64 13.22 -20.89 -28.44
C ILE A 64 13.79 -22.33 -28.51
N PRO A 65 14.45 -22.75 -29.61
CA PRO A 65 14.87 -24.14 -29.81
C PRO A 65 15.96 -24.59 -28.82
N GLU A 66 16.69 -23.64 -28.22
CA GLU A 66 17.84 -23.85 -27.34
C GLU A 66 17.48 -24.35 -25.92
N LEU A 67 16.20 -24.34 -25.53
CA LEU A 67 15.73 -24.85 -24.23
C LEU A 67 15.21 -26.30 -24.28
N SER A 68 15.33 -26.96 -25.43
CA SER A 68 14.85 -28.34 -25.66
C SER A 68 15.78 -29.41 -25.09
N ASP A 69 16.88 -29.03 -24.42
CA ASP A 69 17.79 -29.99 -23.80
C ASP A 69 17.13 -30.70 -22.59
N PRO A 70 16.90 -32.03 -22.66
CA PRO A 70 16.27 -32.79 -21.59
C PRO A 70 17.03 -32.76 -20.26
N LEU A 71 18.31 -32.35 -20.26
CA LEU A 71 19.15 -32.29 -19.05
C LEU A 71 18.81 -31.12 -18.12
N ALA A 72 18.10 -30.09 -18.60
CA ALA A 72 17.66 -28.95 -17.76
C ALA A 72 16.46 -29.30 -16.83
N LYS A 73 15.88 -30.49 -16.99
CA LYS A 73 14.60 -30.87 -16.38
C LYS A 73 14.71 -31.58 -15.03
N ILE A 74 15.92 -31.79 -14.50
CA ILE A 74 16.15 -32.73 -13.39
C ILE A 74 16.17 -32.07 -11.98
N GLU A 75 16.18 -30.74 -11.83
CA GLU A 75 16.28 -30.13 -10.48
C GLU A 75 15.26 -29.02 -10.22
N LYS A 76 14.00 -29.24 -10.60
CA LYS A 76 12.93 -28.25 -10.34
C LYS A 76 11.66 -28.90 -9.84
N VAL A 77 11.70 -29.56 -8.68
CA VAL A 77 10.48 -30.07 -8.05
C VAL A 77 10.54 -29.89 -6.54
N GLU A 78 9.50 -29.22 -6.03
CA GLU A 78 9.03 -29.14 -4.64
C GLU A 78 9.36 -27.88 -3.83
N LYS A 79 10.62 -27.45 -3.63
CA LYS A 79 10.91 -26.24 -2.80
C LYS A 79 10.65 -24.87 -3.47
N VAL A 80 10.55 -24.82 -4.80
CA VAL A 80 10.47 -23.55 -5.55
C VAL A 80 9.06 -22.94 -5.51
N LYS A 81 8.03 -23.77 -5.33
CA LYS A 81 6.63 -23.31 -5.47
C LYS A 81 6.18 -22.41 -4.31
N ASP A 82 6.66 -22.67 -3.10
CA ASP A 82 6.30 -21.90 -1.91
C ASP A 82 7.05 -20.55 -1.84
N ILE A 83 8.32 -20.53 -2.29
CA ILE A 83 9.11 -19.28 -2.38
C ILE A 83 8.52 -18.34 -3.42
N ASP A 84 8.11 -18.85 -4.58
CA ASP A 84 7.45 -18.05 -5.62
C ASP A 84 6.08 -17.53 -5.15
N ALA A 85 5.35 -18.31 -4.34
CA ALA A 85 4.08 -17.90 -3.75
C ALA A 85 4.26 -16.79 -2.69
N ALA A 86 5.26 -16.93 -1.82
CA ALA A 86 5.63 -15.97 -0.78
C ALA A 86 6.14 -14.64 -1.38
N ALA A 87 7.06 -14.70 -2.35
CA ALA A 87 7.49 -13.51 -3.09
C ALA A 87 6.30 -12.85 -3.81
N GLY A 88 5.42 -13.68 -4.39
CA GLY A 88 4.22 -13.22 -5.07
C GLY A 88 3.25 -12.47 -4.14
N SER A 89 3.02 -12.92 -2.90
CA SER A 89 2.13 -12.23 -1.96
C SER A 89 2.70 -10.87 -1.52
N MET A 90 4.00 -10.81 -1.26
CA MET A 90 4.71 -9.56 -0.92
C MET A 90 4.67 -8.54 -2.07
N LEU A 91 4.93 -8.99 -3.30
CA LEU A 91 4.88 -8.09 -4.46
C LEU A 91 3.45 -7.57 -4.70
N ARG A 92 2.43 -8.39 -4.50
CA ARG A 92 1.02 -7.97 -4.60
C ARG A 92 0.64 -6.92 -3.55
N SER A 93 1.01 -7.13 -2.28
CA SER A 93 0.73 -6.16 -1.22
C SER A 93 1.48 -4.84 -1.43
N TRP A 94 2.73 -4.91 -1.92
CA TRP A 94 3.49 -3.71 -2.28
C TRP A 94 2.85 -2.92 -3.43
N SER A 95 2.38 -3.58 -4.49
CA SER A 95 1.70 -2.90 -5.60
C SER A 95 0.42 -2.16 -5.15
N ALA A 96 -0.25 -2.63 -4.09
CA ALA A 96 -1.37 -1.90 -3.51
C ALA A 96 -0.94 -0.57 -2.86
N ILE A 97 0.23 -0.53 -2.20
CA ILE A 97 0.84 0.70 -1.68
C ILE A 97 1.20 1.64 -2.83
N GLU A 98 1.84 1.13 -3.89
CA GLU A 98 2.21 1.93 -5.07
C GLU A 98 1.00 2.63 -5.68
N SER A 99 -0.12 1.91 -5.85
CA SER A 99 -1.36 2.46 -6.41
C SER A 99 -1.96 3.58 -5.54
N VAL A 100 -1.99 3.42 -4.22
CA VAL A 100 -2.49 4.48 -3.31
C VAL A 100 -1.55 5.67 -3.32
N THR A 101 -0.25 5.41 -3.31
CA THR A 101 0.79 6.43 -3.27
C THR A 101 0.80 7.27 -4.54
N GLU A 102 0.57 6.67 -5.72
CA GLU A 102 0.40 7.38 -6.99
C GLU A 102 -0.77 8.38 -6.93
N LYS A 103 -1.92 7.95 -6.41
CA LYS A 103 -3.10 8.82 -6.23
C LYS A 103 -2.82 10.00 -5.30
N ILE A 104 -2.10 9.74 -4.20
CA ILE A 104 -1.66 10.80 -3.28
C ILE A 104 -0.69 11.74 -3.99
N GLY A 105 0.28 11.22 -4.74
CA GLY A 105 1.24 12.02 -5.48
C GLY A 105 0.56 13.00 -6.43
N HIS A 106 -0.42 12.52 -7.21
CA HIS A 106 -1.25 13.38 -8.06
C HIS A 106 -2.08 14.41 -7.27
N SER A 107 -2.60 14.01 -6.12
CA SER A 107 -3.36 14.92 -5.24
C SER A 107 -2.47 16.02 -4.66
N LEU A 108 -1.18 15.74 -4.43
CA LEU A 108 -0.16 16.68 -3.98
C LEU A 108 0.48 17.48 -5.14
N GLY A 109 -0.06 17.39 -6.35
CA GLY A 109 0.45 18.11 -7.53
C GLY A 109 1.75 17.57 -8.11
N LEU A 110 2.16 16.35 -7.75
CA LEU A 110 3.29 15.67 -8.40
C LEU A 110 2.84 15.11 -9.75
N SER A 111 3.74 15.11 -10.72
CA SER A 111 3.47 14.66 -12.09
C SER A 111 4.44 13.56 -12.54
N GLY A 112 3.98 12.74 -13.49
CA GLY A 112 4.79 11.70 -14.12
C GLY A 112 5.43 10.72 -13.13
N GLN A 113 6.74 10.52 -13.28
CA GLN A 113 7.54 9.61 -12.46
C GLN A 113 7.59 10.01 -10.98
N GLU A 114 7.40 11.30 -10.66
CA GLU A 114 7.46 11.76 -9.27
C GLU A 114 6.24 11.32 -8.46
N ALA A 115 5.07 11.25 -9.10
CA ALA A 115 3.85 10.76 -8.46
C ALA A 115 3.92 9.26 -8.16
N ARG A 116 4.59 8.49 -9.03
CA ARG A 116 4.75 7.02 -8.88
C ARG A 116 5.84 6.61 -7.90
N SER A 117 6.73 7.54 -7.54
CA SER A 117 7.84 7.26 -6.63
C SER A 117 7.36 7.22 -5.19
N VAL A 118 7.13 5.99 -4.67
CA VAL A 118 6.75 5.78 -3.26
C VAL A 118 7.64 6.56 -2.29
N PRO A 119 8.99 6.52 -2.38
CA PRO A 119 9.86 7.26 -1.46
C PRO A 119 9.66 8.76 -1.51
N ARG A 120 9.41 9.30 -2.71
CA ARG A 120 9.25 10.74 -2.91
C ARG A 120 7.93 11.24 -2.33
N VAL A 121 6.85 10.49 -2.55
CA VAL A 121 5.54 10.81 -1.99
C VAL A 121 5.56 10.65 -0.47
N ILE A 122 6.11 9.56 0.06
CA ILE A 122 6.22 9.33 1.51
C ILE A 122 7.04 10.43 2.18
N ARG A 123 8.17 10.84 1.59
CA ARG A 123 8.97 11.96 2.09
C ARG A 123 8.16 13.27 2.10
N LYS A 124 7.38 13.54 1.05
CA LYS A 124 6.52 14.74 0.99
C LYS A 124 5.43 14.69 2.06
N LEU A 125 4.78 13.54 2.25
CA LEU A 125 3.77 13.34 3.29
C LEU A 125 4.35 13.52 4.69
N SER A 126 5.54 12.98 4.96
CA SER A 126 6.21 13.12 6.24
C SER A 126 6.67 14.56 6.49
N ALA A 127 7.20 15.25 5.47
CA ALA A 127 7.60 16.66 5.57
C ALA A 127 6.41 17.61 5.79
N SER A 128 5.20 17.18 5.44
CA SER A 128 3.96 17.92 5.66
C SER A 128 3.17 17.43 6.90
N ASP A 129 3.77 16.60 7.76
CA ASP A 129 3.14 16.02 8.96
C ASP A 129 1.80 15.29 8.69
N LEU A 130 1.61 14.80 7.46
CA LEU A 130 0.41 14.07 7.04
C LEU A 130 0.47 12.57 7.38
N ILE A 131 1.67 12.07 7.65
CA ILE A 131 1.95 10.72 8.18
C ILE A 131 2.98 10.83 9.32
N SER A 132 2.97 9.87 10.23
CA SER A 132 3.94 9.83 11.31
C SER A 132 5.34 9.40 10.83
N ARG A 133 6.36 9.68 11.64
CA ARG A 133 7.74 9.23 11.35
C ARG A 133 7.83 7.70 11.31
N GLU A 134 7.07 7.03 12.15
CA GLU A 134 6.98 5.57 12.22
C GLU A 134 6.43 5.01 10.90
N ALA A 135 5.35 5.59 10.36
CA ALA A 135 4.79 5.16 9.08
C ALA A 135 5.78 5.38 7.92
N ALA A 136 6.54 6.49 7.94
CA ALA A 136 7.57 6.75 6.95
C ALA A 136 8.74 5.73 7.04
N ASN A 137 9.13 5.32 8.25
CA ASN A 137 10.14 4.29 8.46
C ASN A 137 9.65 2.93 7.97
N VAL A 138 8.42 2.52 8.31
CA VAL A 138 7.81 1.28 7.80
C VAL A 138 7.82 1.25 6.27
N ALA A 139 7.46 2.36 5.61
CA ALA A 139 7.49 2.45 4.15
C ALA A 139 8.91 2.24 3.58
N LYS A 140 9.93 2.81 4.23
CA LYS A 140 11.34 2.65 3.84
C LYS A 140 11.81 1.21 4.01
N ASP A 141 11.46 0.58 5.12
CA ASP A 141 11.86 -0.80 5.44
C ASP A 141 11.22 -1.79 4.47
N LEU A 142 9.91 -1.65 4.22
CA LEU A 142 9.18 -2.44 3.22
C LEU A 142 9.75 -2.25 1.81
N GLN A 143 10.13 -1.02 1.44
CA GLN A 143 10.78 -0.78 0.15
C GLN A 143 12.11 -1.52 0.04
N SER A 144 12.93 -1.48 1.10
CA SER A 144 14.22 -2.18 1.15
C SER A 144 14.02 -3.68 0.95
N ILE A 145 13.08 -4.28 1.70
CA ILE A 145 12.75 -5.71 1.59
C ILE A 145 12.25 -6.05 0.18
N ARG A 146 11.32 -5.28 -0.38
CA ARG A 146 10.81 -5.49 -1.75
C ARG A 146 11.93 -5.45 -2.78
N ASN A 147 12.87 -4.51 -2.66
CA ASN A 147 14.00 -4.41 -3.57
C ASN A 147 14.90 -5.64 -3.47
N GLN A 148 15.16 -6.13 -2.27
CA GLN A 148 15.96 -7.35 -2.06
C GLN A 148 15.29 -8.59 -2.66
N VAL A 149 13.97 -8.73 -2.48
CA VAL A 149 13.17 -9.81 -3.08
C VAL A 149 13.17 -9.71 -4.61
N ALA A 150 12.95 -8.51 -5.15
CA ALA A 150 12.89 -8.28 -6.61
C ALA A 150 14.24 -8.51 -7.31
N HIS A 151 15.36 -8.20 -6.64
CA HIS A 151 16.70 -8.39 -7.17
C HIS A 151 17.28 -9.80 -6.89
N GLY A 152 16.52 -10.68 -6.21
CA GLY A 152 16.95 -12.05 -5.92
C GLY A 152 18.23 -12.10 -5.10
N ALA A 153 18.35 -11.23 -4.08
CA ALA A 153 19.57 -11.12 -3.28
C ALA A 153 19.94 -12.49 -2.65
N PRO A 154 21.16 -13.01 -2.89
CA PRO A 154 21.59 -14.28 -2.32
C PRO A 154 21.71 -14.17 -0.79
N GLY A 155 21.07 -15.08 -0.07
CA GLY A 155 21.15 -15.17 1.41
C GLY A 155 19.89 -14.78 2.18
N ILE A 156 18.79 -14.43 1.50
CA ILE A 156 17.48 -14.23 2.17
C ILE A 156 16.69 -15.54 2.10
N GLU A 157 16.50 -16.18 3.24
CA GLU A 157 15.51 -17.26 3.36
C GLU A 157 14.11 -16.64 3.34
N LEU A 158 13.53 -16.58 2.14
CA LEU A 158 12.15 -16.15 1.98
C LEU A 158 11.23 -17.27 2.48
N THR A 159 10.82 -17.16 3.74
CA THR A 159 9.84 -18.07 4.34
C THR A 159 8.43 -17.51 4.21
N GLN A 160 7.43 -18.38 4.29
CA GLN A 160 6.03 -17.96 4.30
C GLN A 160 5.73 -17.02 5.48
N SER A 161 6.32 -17.25 6.65
CA SER A 161 6.17 -16.37 7.83
C SER A 161 6.67 -14.94 7.56
N VAL A 162 7.83 -14.80 6.89
CA VAL A 162 8.37 -13.47 6.53
C VAL A 162 7.46 -12.75 5.53
N ALA A 163 6.86 -13.50 4.59
CA ALA A 163 5.92 -12.93 3.64
C ALA A 163 4.62 -12.49 4.32
N ASP A 164 4.12 -13.25 5.30
CA ASP A 164 2.92 -12.90 6.05
C ASP A 164 3.14 -11.62 6.89
N ASP A 165 4.28 -11.52 7.60
CA ASP A 165 4.67 -10.32 8.36
C ASP A 165 4.79 -9.08 7.45
N PHE A 166 5.38 -9.25 6.27
CA PHE A 166 5.49 -8.19 5.27
C PHE A 166 4.12 -7.74 4.77
N VAL A 167 3.23 -8.70 4.45
CA VAL A 167 1.87 -8.41 3.98
C VAL A 167 1.08 -7.66 5.04
N GLU A 168 1.18 -8.08 6.31
CA GLU A 168 0.51 -7.40 7.42
C GLU A 168 1.00 -5.95 7.57
N ALA A 169 2.32 -5.73 7.61
CA ALA A 169 2.90 -4.39 7.71
C ALA A 169 2.52 -3.52 6.49
N ALA A 170 2.49 -4.10 5.29
CA ALA A 170 2.09 -3.41 4.07
C ALA A 170 0.62 -2.98 4.12
N GLU A 171 -0.27 -3.83 4.62
CA GLU A 171 -1.70 -3.49 4.76
C GLU A 171 -1.92 -2.39 5.81
N GLN A 172 -1.22 -2.44 6.95
CA GLN A 172 -1.29 -1.38 7.96
C GLN A 172 -0.85 -0.02 7.40
N LEU A 173 0.28 0.01 6.68
CA LEU A 173 0.75 1.21 5.99
C LEU A 173 -0.25 1.69 4.93
N ARG A 174 -0.80 0.77 4.13
CA ARG A 174 -1.80 1.11 3.11
C ARG A 174 -3.03 1.76 3.72
N VAL A 175 -3.54 1.24 4.84
CA VAL A 175 -4.67 1.85 5.56
C VAL A 175 -4.33 3.27 6.00
N ALA A 176 -3.14 3.50 6.57
CA ALA A 176 -2.71 4.84 6.94
C ALA A 176 -2.67 5.79 5.74
N LEU A 177 -2.13 5.34 4.59
CA LEU A 177 -2.07 6.13 3.36
C LEU A 177 -3.45 6.44 2.78
N VAL A 178 -4.40 5.50 2.82
CA VAL A 178 -5.78 5.74 2.37
C VAL A 178 -6.47 6.81 3.22
N VAL A 179 -6.28 6.77 4.55
CA VAL A 179 -6.79 7.82 5.44
C VAL A 179 -6.19 9.19 5.08
N THR A 180 -4.88 9.23 4.84
CA THR A 180 -4.18 10.44 4.42
C THR A 180 -4.67 10.96 3.06
N LEU A 181 -4.93 10.09 2.09
CA LEU A 181 -5.52 10.48 0.79
C LEU A 181 -6.87 11.18 0.97
N GLY A 182 -7.72 10.67 1.87
CA GLY A 182 -8.99 11.31 2.22
C GLY A 182 -8.79 12.71 2.79
N ARG A 183 -7.83 12.89 3.71
CA ARG A 183 -7.48 14.20 4.28
C ARG A 183 -7.01 15.19 3.21
N VAL A 184 -6.09 14.78 2.34
CA VAL A 184 -5.56 15.61 1.26
C VAL A 184 -6.67 16.06 0.30
N HIS A 185 -7.62 15.18 -0.01
CA HIS A 185 -8.73 15.54 -0.90
C HIS A 185 -9.68 16.57 -0.26
N ILE A 186 -9.96 16.45 1.04
CA ILE A 186 -10.81 17.40 1.77
C ILE A 186 -10.14 18.77 1.83
N GLU A 187 -8.85 18.85 2.19
CA GLU A 187 -8.11 20.12 2.27
C GLU A 187 -8.10 20.86 0.93
N ARG A 188 -7.89 20.13 -0.17
CA ARG A 188 -7.93 20.71 -1.52
C ARG A 188 -9.31 21.23 -1.90
N SER A 189 -10.38 20.47 -1.60
CA SER A 189 -11.75 20.88 -1.89
C SER A 189 -12.17 22.12 -1.10
N LEU A 190 -11.64 22.30 0.12
CA LEU A 190 -11.88 23.51 0.92
C LEU A 190 -11.16 24.73 0.34
N MET A 191 -9.93 24.57 -0.17
CA MET A 191 -9.17 25.67 -0.79
C MET A 191 -9.77 26.14 -2.13
N GLU A 192 -10.36 25.24 -2.92
CA GLU A 192 -10.99 25.61 -4.20
C GLU A 192 -12.34 26.34 -4.03
N LYS A 193 -12.99 26.22 -2.85
CA LYS A 193 -14.32 26.78 -2.58
C LYS A 193 -14.31 28.15 -1.88
N THR A 194 -13.15 28.73 -1.58
CA THR A 194 -13.04 30.11 -1.11
C THR A 194 -12.86 31.05 -2.31
N PRO A 195 -13.94 31.71 -2.81
CA PRO A 195 -13.77 32.77 -3.79
C PRO A 195 -13.12 33.98 -3.11
N HIS A 196 -12.07 34.49 -3.74
CA HIS A 196 -11.52 35.82 -3.47
C HIS A 196 -12.52 36.91 -3.83
#